data_AF-A0A6N8HZR4-F1
#
_entry.id   AF-A0A6N8HZR4-F1
#
_cell.length_a   1.000
_cell.length_b   1.000
_cell.length_c   1.000
_cell.angle_alpha   90.00
_cell.angle_beta   90.00
_cell.angle_gamma   90.00
#
_symmetry.space_group_name_H-M   'P 1'
#
loop_
_entity.id
_entity.type
_entity.pdbx_description
1 polymer ?
#
loop_
_entity_poly.entity_id
_entity_poly.type
_entity_poly.pdbx_seq_one_letter_code
_entity_poly.pdbx_strand_id
1 'polypeptide(L)'
;MIFIAGKQITSEELSNLTHENTERSILSQLASAEEKLDYDSSEQLVFELRLRAQTVAAAKELDKSGMDFAIFRKSRCNPDFWDRTAEGGFRLKSGAKPSEAISDIFDHGRKYATECATAMVIVYYRALLAVLGADRFNQVFPKIELMNWHHLDRLLRDVGLMKKYPFYLPGDRRYFANPDVDPLTPEWQGENVIDLNGKLYYGHGVGIYDADTIIRSLNQNRIEDADETAYLMDSAGRPDFKNLYRISQNH
;
A
#
# COMPACT_ATOMS: atom_id res chain seq x y z
N MET A 1 3.83 22.02 -9.05
CA MET A 1 2.83 22.71 -9.89
C MET A 1 2.03 21.69 -10.67
N ILE A 2 0.70 21.77 -10.64
CA ILE A 2 -0.18 20.80 -11.32
C ILE A 2 -0.59 21.33 -12.69
N PHE A 3 -0.43 20.48 -13.71
CA PHE A 3 -0.84 20.73 -15.09
C PHE A 3 -1.86 19.68 -15.52
N ILE A 4 -2.97 20.10 -16.12
CA ILE A 4 -3.98 19.22 -16.72
C ILE A 4 -4.10 19.56 -18.20
N ALA A 5 -3.91 18.57 -19.07
CA ALA A 5 -3.90 18.74 -20.52
C ALA A 5 -2.99 19.91 -20.98
N GLY A 6 -1.86 20.10 -20.29
CA GLY A 6 -0.88 21.17 -20.57
C GLY A 6 -1.21 22.54 -19.97
N LYS A 7 -2.37 22.73 -19.33
CA LYS A 7 -2.74 23.98 -18.62
C LYS A 7 -2.37 23.88 -17.15
N GLN A 8 -1.65 24.86 -16.62
CA GLN A 8 -1.44 24.99 -15.18
C GLN A 8 -2.75 25.30 -14.48
N ILE A 9 -3.07 24.55 -13.43
CA ILE A 9 -4.34 24.67 -12.70
C ILE A 9 -4.13 25.49 -11.43
N THR A 10 -5.08 26.38 -11.16
CA THR A 10 -5.07 27.26 -9.99
C THR A 10 -5.57 26.54 -8.73
N SER A 11 -5.20 27.04 -7.55
CA SER A 11 -5.66 26.48 -6.26
C SER A 11 -7.19 26.48 -6.11
N GLU A 12 -7.88 27.46 -6.71
CA GLU A 12 -9.34 27.53 -6.70
C GLU A 12 -9.98 26.40 -7.53
N GLU A 13 -9.51 26.19 -8.76
CA GLU A 13 -9.95 25.09 -9.63
C GLU A 13 -9.70 23.71 -8.98
N LEU A 14 -8.59 23.56 -8.24
CA LEU A 14 -8.23 22.34 -7.52
C LEU A 14 -9.15 22.05 -6.33
N SER A 15 -9.61 23.08 -5.60
CA SER A 15 -10.41 22.91 -4.38
C SER A 15 -11.73 22.16 -4.62
N ASN A 16 -12.29 22.26 -5.83
CA ASN A 16 -13.55 21.62 -6.22
C ASN A 16 -13.41 20.12 -6.58
N LEU A 17 -12.17 19.60 -6.66
CA LEU A 17 -11.87 18.23 -7.12
C LEU A 17 -11.82 17.18 -5.99
N THR A 18 -12.02 17.56 -4.73
CA THR A 18 -11.83 16.67 -3.58
C THR A 18 -13.07 16.59 -2.70
N HIS A 19 -13.37 15.39 -2.23
CA HIS A 19 -14.55 15.13 -1.40
C HIS A 19 -14.17 14.81 0.05
N GLU A 20 -12.96 14.32 0.29
CA GLU A 20 -12.49 13.89 1.60
C GLU A 20 -11.26 14.66 2.11
N ASN A 21 -11.04 14.65 3.43
CA ASN A 21 -9.93 15.38 4.05
C ASN A 21 -8.55 14.86 3.63
N THR A 22 -8.40 13.54 3.44
CA THR A 22 -7.13 12.94 2.99
C THR A 22 -6.81 13.36 1.56
N GLU A 23 -7.80 13.36 0.66
CA GLU A 23 -7.63 13.85 -0.71
C GLU A 23 -7.20 15.33 -0.74
N ARG A 24 -7.84 16.18 0.07
CA ARG A 24 -7.44 17.60 0.22
C ARG A 24 -6.01 17.75 0.70
N SER A 25 -5.59 16.96 1.69
CA SER A 25 -4.22 17.00 2.21
C SER A 25 -3.21 16.58 1.15
N ILE A 26 -3.48 15.51 0.41
CA ILE A 26 -2.61 15.06 -0.69
C ILE A 26 -2.56 16.11 -1.79
N LEU A 27 -3.71 16.68 -2.18
CA LEU A 27 -3.79 17.69 -3.21
C LEU A 27 -3.03 18.96 -2.83
N SER A 28 -3.12 19.39 -1.57
CA SER A 28 -2.32 20.51 -1.06
C SER A 28 -0.82 20.23 -1.16
N GLN A 29 -0.37 19.02 -0.87
CA GLN A 29 1.04 18.63 -1.00
C GLN A 29 1.49 18.63 -2.46
N LEU A 30 0.71 18.01 -3.36
CA LEU A 30 0.96 18.03 -4.81
C LEU A 30 1.01 19.47 -5.37
N ALA A 31 0.09 20.33 -4.93
CA ALA A 31 0.04 21.73 -5.35
C ALA A 31 1.24 22.55 -4.86
N SER A 32 1.76 22.23 -3.67
CA SER A 32 2.96 22.86 -3.10
C SER A 32 4.28 22.37 -3.67
N ALA A 33 4.27 21.25 -4.42
CA ALA A 33 5.49 20.72 -5.01
C ALA A 33 6.07 21.69 -6.06
N GLU A 34 7.39 21.87 -6.05
CA GLU A 34 8.09 22.67 -7.07
C GLU A 34 8.05 21.98 -8.44
N GLU A 35 8.06 20.66 -8.44
CA GLU A 35 8.05 19.82 -9.63
C GLU A 35 6.81 20.00 -10.50
N LYS A 36 6.99 19.81 -11.82
CA LYS A 36 5.89 19.78 -12.78
C LYS A 36 5.16 18.44 -12.72
N LEU A 37 3.88 18.47 -12.36
CA LEU A 37 3.02 17.28 -12.26
C LEU A 37 1.97 17.32 -13.36
N ASP A 38 2.18 16.52 -14.41
CA ASP A 38 1.32 16.49 -15.59
C ASP A 38 0.28 15.36 -15.52
N TYR A 39 -0.98 15.76 -15.71
CA TYR A 39 -2.15 14.90 -15.83
C TYR A 39 -2.83 15.08 -17.19
N ASP A 40 -3.34 13.98 -17.74
CA ASP A 40 -4.04 13.96 -19.02
C ASP A 40 -5.45 14.59 -18.89
N SER A 41 -6.10 14.44 -17.72
CA SER A 41 -7.43 15.01 -17.42
C SER A 41 -7.63 15.22 -15.91
N SER A 42 -8.68 15.96 -15.53
CA SER A 42 -9.09 16.14 -14.12
C SER A 42 -9.42 14.83 -13.44
N GLU A 43 -10.05 13.91 -14.16
CA GLU A 43 -10.47 12.61 -13.66
C GLU A 43 -9.25 11.72 -13.38
N GLN A 44 -8.14 11.87 -14.13
CA GLN A 44 -6.89 11.18 -13.82
C GLN A 44 -6.28 11.66 -12.49
N LEU A 45 -6.30 12.98 -12.24
CA LEU A 45 -5.85 13.53 -10.95
C LEU A 45 -6.75 13.04 -9.81
N VAL A 46 -8.07 13.16 -9.98
CA VAL A 46 -9.05 12.68 -8.98
C VAL A 46 -8.89 11.19 -8.71
N PHE A 47 -8.61 10.38 -9.72
CA PHE A 47 -8.33 8.95 -9.56
C PHE A 47 -7.10 8.71 -8.69
N GLU A 48 -5.98 9.42 -8.91
CA GLU A 48 -4.80 9.31 -8.05
C GLU A 48 -5.10 9.71 -6.60
N LEU A 49 -5.77 10.86 -6.41
CA LEU A 49 -6.14 11.35 -5.08
C LEU A 49 -6.99 10.33 -4.33
N ARG A 50 -8.02 9.79 -5.00
CA ARG A 50 -8.92 8.81 -4.42
C ARG A 50 -8.23 7.49 -4.13
N LEU A 51 -7.39 6.99 -5.04
CA LEU A 51 -6.66 5.74 -4.81
C LEU A 51 -5.70 5.87 -3.61
N ARG A 52 -4.96 6.98 -3.51
CA ARG A 52 -4.11 7.25 -2.34
C ARG A 52 -4.91 7.32 -1.04
N ALA A 53 -6.03 8.03 -1.04
CA ALA A 53 -6.90 8.12 0.12
C ALA A 53 -7.46 6.75 0.53
N GLN A 54 -7.88 5.93 -0.43
CA GLN A 54 -8.36 4.58 -0.19
C GLN A 54 -7.25 3.62 0.26
N THR A 55 -6.00 3.80 -0.17
CA THR A 55 -4.83 3.08 0.38
C THR A 55 -4.63 3.40 1.85
N VAL A 56 -4.72 4.67 2.25
CA VAL A 56 -4.65 5.09 3.66
C VAL A 56 -5.82 4.53 4.47
N ALA A 57 -7.03 4.53 3.91
CA ALA A 57 -8.21 3.95 4.56
C ALA A 57 -8.04 2.44 4.75
N ALA A 58 -7.66 1.71 3.70
CA ALA A 58 -7.42 0.27 3.71
C ALA A 58 -6.32 -0.12 4.72
N ALA A 59 -5.23 0.64 4.84
CA ALA A 59 -4.21 0.39 5.85
C ALA A 59 -4.78 0.45 7.28
N LYS A 60 -5.62 1.45 7.56
CA LYS A 60 -6.32 1.59 8.86
C LYS A 60 -7.38 0.52 9.09
N GLU A 61 -8.06 0.06 8.04
CA GLU A 61 -9.02 -1.04 8.12
C GLU A 61 -8.30 -2.36 8.42
N LEU A 62 -7.17 -2.62 7.76
CA LEU A 62 -6.40 -3.85 7.97
C LEU A 62 -5.83 -3.92 9.39
N ASP A 63 -5.30 -2.82 9.92
CA ASP A 63 -4.86 -2.68 11.32
C ASP A 63 -5.96 -3.09 12.32
N LYS A 64 -7.22 -2.72 12.03
CA LYS A 64 -8.38 -3.01 12.88
C LYS A 64 -9.01 -4.39 12.65
N SER A 65 -8.70 -5.05 11.54
CA SER A 65 -9.31 -6.33 11.14
C SER A 65 -9.00 -7.48 12.10
N GLY A 66 -7.91 -7.37 12.88
CA GLY A 66 -7.38 -8.46 13.69
C GLY A 66 -6.66 -9.54 12.88
N MET A 67 -6.23 -9.24 11.65
CA MET A 67 -5.26 -10.07 10.92
C MET A 67 -3.92 -10.05 11.65
N ASP A 68 -3.39 -11.24 11.97
CA ASP A 68 -2.12 -11.34 12.69
C ASP A 68 -0.92 -11.31 11.75
N PHE A 69 0.23 -10.90 12.26
CA PHE A 69 1.49 -11.17 11.60
C PHE A 69 1.86 -12.66 11.70
N ALA A 70 2.33 -13.22 10.59
CA ALA A 70 2.98 -14.53 10.56
C ALA A 70 3.99 -14.63 9.43
N ILE A 71 5.18 -15.16 9.74
CA ILE A 71 6.13 -15.64 8.73
C ILE A 71 5.47 -16.67 7.79
N PHE A 72 5.97 -16.80 6.55
CA PHE A 72 5.38 -17.66 5.52
C PHE A 72 5.05 -19.09 5.97
N ARG A 73 5.96 -19.77 6.68
CA ARG A 73 5.75 -21.15 7.16
C ARG A 73 4.57 -21.30 8.15
N LYS A 74 4.17 -20.19 8.80
CA LYS A 74 3.06 -20.12 9.76
C LYS A 74 1.85 -19.34 9.24
N SER A 75 1.88 -18.90 7.98
CA SER A 75 0.77 -18.13 7.41
C SER A 75 -0.53 -18.94 7.42
N ARG A 76 -1.66 -18.25 7.42
CA ARG A 76 -2.99 -18.86 7.35
C ARG A 76 -3.95 -17.95 6.60
N CYS A 77 -4.96 -18.53 5.97
CA CYS A 77 -6.01 -17.82 5.27
C CYS A 77 -7.34 -18.54 5.42
N ASN A 78 -8.46 -17.84 5.15
CA ASN A 78 -9.77 -18.47 5.13
C ASN A 78 -9.87 -19.47 3.96
N PRO A 79 -10.06 -20.77 4.22
CA PRO A 79 -10.13 -21.77 3.17
C PRO A 79 -11.39 -21.65 2.32
N ASP A 80 -12.38 -20.84 2.68
CA ASP A 80 -13.54 -20.59 1.82
C ASP A 80 -13.14 -19.89 0.51
N PHE A 81 -12.12 -19.03 0.56
CA PHE A 81 -11.69 -18.19 -0.56
C PHE A 81 -10.30 -18.51 -1.10
N TRP A 82 -9.40 -19.03 -0.26
CA TRP A 82 -7.98 -19.12 -0.58
C TRP A 82 -7.43 -20.54 -0.39
N ASP A 83 -6.57 -20.97 -1.31
CA ASP A 83 -5.66 -22.09 -1.10
C ASP A 83 -4.32 -21.55 -0.59
N ARG A 84 -3.88 -22.02 0.58
CA ARG A 84 -2.55 -21.71 1.08
C ARG A 84 -1.51 -22.52 0.31
N THR A 85 -0.57 -21.84 -0.37
CA THR A 85 0.49 -22.49 -1.13
C THR A 85 1.59 -23.05 -0.21
N ALA A 86 2.44 -23.94 -0.73
CA ALA A 86 3.53 -24.57 0.04
C ALA A 86 4.54 -23.54 0.56
N GLU A 87 4.78 -22.48 -0.21
CA GLU A 87 5.62 -21.34 0.14
C GLU A 87 4.94 -20.35 1.10
N GLY A 88 3.67 -20.56 1.46
CA GLY A 88 2.95 -19.77 2.47
C GLY A 88 2.11 -18.62 1.93
N GLY A 89 1.89 -18.55 0.62
CA GLY A 89 1.08 -17.51 -0.02
C GLY A 89 -0.38 -17.92 -0.12
N PHE A 90 -1.25 -17.00 -0.53
CA PHE A 90 -2.68 -17.26 -0.68
C PHE A 90 -3.07 -17.17 -2.15
N ARG A 91 -3.48 -18.30 -2.72
CA ARG A 91 -3.98 -18.37 -4.09
C ARG A 91 -5.49 -18.36 -4.08
N LEU A 92 -6.10 -17.43 -4.82
CA LEU A 92 -7.56 -17.36 -4.93
C LEU A 92 -8.11 -18.66 -5.51
N LYS A 93 -9.12 -19.24 -4.87
CA LYS A 93 -9.77 -20.46 -5.33
C LYS A 93 -10.49 -20.26 -6.66
N SER A 94 -10.53 -21.32 -7.47
CA SER A 94 -11.32 -21.32 -8.70
C SER A 94 -12.80 -21.09 -8.37
N GLY A 95 -13.43 -20.12 -9.02
CA GLY A 95 -14.84 -19.75 -8.82
C GLY A 95 -15.10 -18.80 -7.65
N ALA A 96 -14.12 -18.54 -6.77
CA ALA A 96 -14.25 -17.49 -5.76
C ALA A 96 -14.21 -16.10 -6.42
N LYS A 97 -15.05 -15.17 -5.96
CA LYS A 97 -15.04 -13.80 -6.47
C LYS A 97 -13.90 -13.01 -5.83
N PRO A 98 -12.99 -12.40 -6.61
CA PRO A 98 -11.88 -11.61 -6.09
C PRO A 98 -12.29 -10.53 -5.08
N SER A 99 -13.37 -9.79 -5.35
CA SER A 99 -13.88 -8.73 -4.49
C SER A 99 -14.32 -9.25 -3.12
N GLU A 100 -15.05 -10.38 -3.09
CA GLU A 100 -15.51 -11.00 -1.85
C GLU A 100 -14.33 -11.57 -1.05
N ALA A 101 -13.39 -12.23 -1.73
CA ALA A 101 -12.20 -12.80 -1.12
C ALA A 101 -11.27 -11.76 -0.49
N ILE A 102 -11.10 -10.60 -1.15
CA ILE A 102 -10.33 -9.47 -0.60
C ILE A 102 -11.08 -8.83 0.57
N SER A 103 -12.39 -8.56 0.44
CA SER A 103 -13.19 -8.01 1.54
C SER A 103 -13.19 -8.92 2.77
N ASP A 104 -13.22 -10.25 2.60
CA ASP A 104 -13.20 -11.21 3.69
C ASP A 104 -11.96 -11.10 4.59
N ILE A 105 -10.81 -10.65 4.03
CA ILE A 105 -9.60 -10.41 4.83
C ILE A 105 -9.83 -9.29 5.86
N PHE A 106 -10.63 -8.28 5.52
CA PHE A 106 -10.92 -7.15 6.40
C PHE A 106 -12.05 -7.47 7.37
N ASP A 107 -13.09 -8.17 6.90
CA ASP A 107 -14.27 -8.52 7.70
C ASP A 107 -13.98 -9.66 8.68
N HIS A 108 -13.10 -10.60 8.32
CA HIS A 108 -12.76 -11.78 9.11
C HIS A 108 -11.25 -11.92 9.33
N GLY A 109 -10.54 -10.79 9.57
CA GLY A 109 -9.08 -10.73 9.67
C GLY A 109 -8.45 -11.79 10.57
N ARG A 110 -9.08 -12.18 11.67
CA ARG A 110 -8.58 -13.25 12.56
C ARG A 110 -8.36 -14.62 11.87
N LYS A 111 -9.06 -14.89 10.77
CA LYS A 111 -8.85 -16.09 9.92
C LYS A 111 -7.54 -16.02 9.12
N TYR A 112 -6.88 -14.88 9.09
CA TYR A 112 -5.72 -14.59 8.26
C TYR A 112 -4.49 -14.26 9.10
N ALA A 113 -3.32 -14.68 8.62
CA ALA A 113 -2.05 -14.14 9.05
C ALA A 113 -0.98 -14.32 7.98
N THR A 114 -0.21 -13.26 7.74
CA THR A 114 0.86 -13.22 6.74
C THR A 114 1.94 -12.23 7.15
N GLU A 115 2.98 -12.08 6.32
CA GLU A 115 4.08 -11.17 6.57
C GLU A 115 3.82 -9.76 6.00
N CYS A 116 4.71 -8.81 6.32
CA CYS A 116 4.46 -7.39 6.07
C CYS A 116 4.37 -7.01 4.58
N ALA A 117 5.15 -7.60 3.69
CA ALA A 117 5.09 -7.35 2.25
C ALA A 117 3.75 -7.80 1.65
N THR A 118 3.29 -9.02 1.95
CA THR A 118 1.98 -9.52 1.49
C THR A 118 0.85 -8.64 2.02
N ALA A 119 0.93 -8.16 3.26
CA ALA A 119 -0.05 -7.25 3.82
C ALA A 119 -0.14 -5.92 3.04
N MET A 120 0.99 -5.37 2.56
CA MET A 120 0.95 -4.18 1.70
C MET A 120 0.18 -4.44 0.39
N VAL A 121 0.37 -5.60 -0.23
CA VAL A 121 -0.35 -5.99 -1.44
C VAL A 121 -1.86 -6.08 -1.19
N ILE A 122 -2.26 -6.66 -0.05
CA ILE A 122 -3.67 -6.72 0.40
C ILE A 122 -4.26 -5.30 0.53
N VAL A 123 -3.53 -4.35 1.11
CA VAL A 123 -3.96 -2.95 1.22
C VAL A 123 -4.22 -2.35 -0.17
N TYR A 124 -3.32 -2.56 -1.14
CA TYR A 124 -3.53 -2.03 -2.51
C TYR A 124 -4.72 -2.67 -3.21
N TYR A 125 -4.94 -3.98 -3.06
CA TYR A 125 -6.13 -4.62 -3.63
C TYR A 125 -7.42 -4.07 -3.00
N ARG A 126 -7.45 -3.85 -1.68
CA ARG A 126 -8.60 -3.25 -1.01
C ARG A 126 -8.88 -1.83 -1.49
N ALA A 127 -7.83 -1.01 -1.64
CA ALA A 127 -7.95 0.34 -2.16
C ALA A 127 -8.48 0.37 -3.59
N LEU A 128 -7.97 -0.51 -4.45
CA LEU A 128 -8.44 -0.66 -5.83
C LEU A 128 -9.88 -1.16 -5.90
N LEU A 129 -10.28 -2.08 -5.03
CA LEU A 129 -11.66 -2.53 -4.92
C LEU A 129 -12.60 -1.36 -4.58
N ALA A 130 -12.20 -0.48 -3.65
CA ALA A 130 -12.98 0.70 -3.28
C ALA A 130 -13.09 1.75 -4.40
N VAL A 131 -12.06 1.89 -5.25
CA VAL A 131 -12.05 2.84 -6.37
C VAL A 131 -12.79 2.29 -7.59
N LEU A 132 -12.58 1.02 -7.94
CA LEU A 132 -13.14 0.39 -9.14
C LEU A 132 -14.58 -0.11 -8.94
N GLY A 133 -14.96 -0.46 -7.71
CA GLY A 133 -16.18 -1.21 -7.43
C GLY A 133 -16.02 -2.71 -7.74
N ALA A 134 -16.89 -3.54 -7.16
CA ALA A 134 -16.76 -4.99 -7.17
C ALA A 134 -16.74 -5.60 -8.58
N ASP A 135 -17.68 -5.21 -9.44
CA ASP A 135 -17.80 -5.79 -10.78
C ASP A 135 -16.55 -5.53 -11.63
N ARG A 136 -16.07 -4.28 -11.63
CA ARG A 136 -14.86 -3.92 -12.38
C ARG A 136 -13.61 -4.54 -11.76
N PHE A 137 -13.51 -4.56 -10.44
CA PHE A 137 -12.40 -5.21 -9.74
C PHE A 137 -12.30 -6.70 -10.11
N ASN A 138 -13.43 -7.41 -10.14
CA ASN A 138 -13.49 -8.82 -10.51
C ASN A 138 -13.07 -9.08 -11.97
N GLN A 139 -13.37 -8.15 -12.89
CA GLN A 139 -12.94 -8.22 -14.28
C GLN A 139 -11.44 -7.95 -14.45
N VAL A 140 -10.91 -6.97 -13.71
CA VAL A 140 -9.50 -6.55 -13.80
C VAL A 140 -8.57 -7.54 -13.11
N PHE A 141 -8.97 -8.10 -11.98
CA PHE A 141 -8.18 -9.03 -11.16
C PHE A 141 -8.88 -10.38 -11.01
N PRO A 142 -9.15 -11.12 -12.10
CA PRO A 142 -9.91 -12.38 -12.06
C PRO A 142 -9.14 -13.51 -11.36
N LYS A 143 -7.83 -13.35 -11.15
CA LYS A 143 -6.96 -14.27 -10.43
C LYS A 143 -6.07 -13.44 -9.52
N ILE A 144 -5.95 -13.85 -8.27
CA ILE A 144 -5.10 -13.19 -7.28
C ILE A 144 -4.22 -14.24 -6.61
N GLU A 145 -2.93 -13.95 -6.52
CA GLU A 145 -1.98 -14.66 -5.68
C GLU A 145 -1.32 -13.64 -4.75
N LEU A 146 -1.47 -13.86 -3.45
CA LEU A 146 -0.91 -13.03 -2.38
C LEU A 146 0.35 -13.72 -1.87
N MET A 147 1.49 -13.32 -2.41
CA MET A 147 2.80 -13.81 -2.00
C MET A 147 3.84 -12.73 -2.25
N ASN A 148 4.12 -11.95 -1.19
CA ASN A 148 5.10 -10.88 -1.11
C ASN A 148 5.21 -10.06 -2.42
N TRP A 149 6.42 -9.72 -2.85
CA TRP A 149 6.66 -8.99 -4.09
C TRP A 149 6.90 -9.90 -5.31
N HIS A 150 6.95 -11.23 -5.14
CA HIS A 150 7.28 -12.18 -6.21
C HIS A 150 6.11 -12.47 -7.15
N HIS A 151 4.87 -12.50 -6.65
CA HIS A 151 3.67 -12.91 -7.41
C HIS A 151 2.72 -11.75 -7.72
N LEU A 152 3.25 -10.52 -7.85
CA LEU A 152 2.42 -9.35 -8.14
C LEU A 152 1.77 -9.43 -9.52
N ASP A 153 0.48 -9.08 -9.56
CA ASP A 153 -0.18 -8.75 -10.82
C ASP A 153 0.62 -7.66 -11.55
N ARG A 154 0.66 -7.73 -12.89
CA ARG A 154 1.37 -6.76 -13.72
C ARG A 154 1.00 -5.32 -13.39
N LEU A 155 -0.26 -5.05 -13.05
CA LEU A 155 -0.76 -3.73 -12.71
C LEU A 155 -0.23 -3.19 -11.37
N LEU A 156 0.26 -4.07 -10.49
CA LEU A 156 0.79 -3.71 -9.17
C LEU A 156 2.30 -3.84 -9.06
N ARG A 157 3.01 -4.30 -10.10
CA ARG A 157 4.47 -4.52 -10.07
C ARG A 157 5.26 -3.32 -9.55
N ASP A 158 4.87 -2.11 -9.93
CA ASP A 158 5.59 -0.88 -9.56
C ASP A 158 5.53 -0.56 -8.06
N VAL A 159 4.53 -1.07 -7.33
CA VAL A 159 4.46 -0.99 -5.86
C VAL A 159 5.63 -1.73 -5.19
N GLY A 160 6.06 -2.85 -5.80
CA GLY A 160 7.19 -3.63 -5.31
C GLY A 160 8.54 -2.94 -5.48
N LEU A 161 8.62 -1.92 -6.33
CA LEU A 161 9.87 -1.24 -6.70
C LEU A 161 10.04 0.05 -5.89
N MET A 162 11.02 0.07 -4.99
CA MET A 162 11.38 1.27 -4.24
C MET A 162 12.18 2.22 -5.13
N LYS A 163 11.67 3.45 -5.32
CA LYS A 163 12.30 4.51 -6.14
C LYS A 163 12.38 5.80 -5.33
N LYS A 164 13.42 6.60 -5.55
CA LYS A 164 13.49 7.97 -5.00
C LYS A 164 12.50 8.87 -5.74
N TYR A 165 11.78 9.70 -4.97
CA TYR A 165 10.86 10.70 -5.50
C TYR A 165 11.22 12.09 -4.95
N PRO A 166 10.85 13.18 -5.63
CA PRO A 166 11.11 14.54 -5.13
C PRO A 166 10.40 14.86 -3.82
N PHE A 167 9.27 14.21 -3.56
CA PHE A 167 8.49 14.31 -2.32
C PHE A 167 7.70 13.02 -2.12
N TYR A 168 7.26 12.80 -0.87
CA TYR A 168 6.47 11.65 -0.45
C TYR A 168 5.08 12.06 -0.03
N LEU A 169 4.11 11.17 -0.21
CA LEU A 169 2.70 11.45 -0.02
C LEU A 169 2.00 10.35 0.77
N PRO A 170 0.88 10.69 1.45
CA PRO A 170 -0.03 9.69 1.97
C PRO A 170 -0.41 8.66 0.89
N GLY A 171 -0.44 7.39 1.29
CA GLY A 171 -0.67 6.24 0.41
C GLY A 171 0.59 5.69 -0.28
N ASP A 172 1.75 6.32 -0.10
CA ASP A 172 3.03 5.75 -0.51
C ASP A 172 3.38 4.53 0.34
N ARG A 173 3.87 3.45 -0.30
CA ARG A 173 4.61 2.41 0.43
C ARG A 173 6.00 2.95 0.74
N ARG A 174 6.37 3.02 2.01
CA ARG A 174 7.72 3.37 2.48
C ARG A 174 8.40 2.16 3.11
N TYR A 175 9.67 2.31 3.44
CA TYR A 175 10.43 1.24 4.08
C TYR A 175 11.38 1.80 5.14
N PHE A 176 11.32 1.24 6.34
CA PHE A 176 12.33 1.46 7.37
C PHE A 176 13.37 0.36 7.26
N ALA A 177 14.62 0.70 7.01
CA ALA A 177 15.71 -0.27 6.94
C ALA A 177 16.34 -0.45 8.33
N ASN A 178 16.75 -1.69 8.66
CA ASN A 178 17.52 -2.01 9.85
C ASN A 178 18.82 -2.72 9.42
N PRO A 179 19.89 -1.97 9.09
CA PRO A 179 21.10 -2.51 8.47
C PRO A 179 21.83 -3.52 9.36
N ASP A 180 21.88 -3.26 10.67
CA ASP A 180 22.59 -4.09 11.66
C ASP A 180 21.67 -5.06 12.39
N VAL A 181 20.66 -5.61 11.70
CA VAL A 181 19.73 -6.59 12.26
C VAL A 181 20.46 -7.83 12.78
N ASP A 182 19.98 -8.40 13.91
CA ASP A 182 20.44 -9.71 14.38
C ASP A 182 20.12 -10.80 13.33
N PRO A 183 21.12 -11.52 12.78
CA PRO A 183 20.90 -12.60 11.81
C PRO A 183 20.01 -13.74 12.33
N LEU A 184 19.83 -13.88 13.63
CA LEU A 184 18.91 -14.85 14.25
C LEU A 184 17.45 -14.40 14.19
N THR A 185 17.19 -13.12 13.93
CA THR A 185 15.84 -12.55 13.79
C THR A 185 15.70 -11.74 12.49
N PRO A 186 15.89 -12.37 11.31
CA PRO A 186 15.92 -11.69 10.02
C PRO A 186 14.60 -11.01 9.64
N GLU A 187 13.49 -11.34 10.30
CA GLU A 187 12.21 -10.63 10.16
C GLU A 187 12.29 -9.16 10.57
N TRP A 188 13.30 -8.75 11.36
CA TRP A 188 13.51 -7.37 11.79
C TRP A 188 14.49 -6.59 10.90
N GLN A 189 14.85 -7.12 9.70
CA GLN A 189 15.75 -6.43 8.75
C GLN A 189 15.18 -5.10 8.22
N GLY A 190 13.89 -4.86 8.48
CA GLY A 190 13.21 -3.62 8.19
C GLY A 190 11.71 -3.82 8.24
N GLU A 191 10.97 -2.75 7.94
CA GLU A 191 9.52 -2.76 7.96
C GLU A 191 8.95 -2.06 6.73
N ASN A 192 8.07 -2.78 6.03
CA ASN A 192 7.24 -2.21 4.97
C ASN A 192 6.09 -1.44 5.60
N VAL A 193 5.89 -0.20 5.17
CA VAL A 193 4.81 0.62 5.73
C VAL A 193 3.99 1.34 4.66
N ILE A 194 2.76 1.69 5.01
CA ILE A 194 1.98 2.70 4.29
C ILE A 194 2.06 4.03 5.04
N ASP A 195 2.48 5.08 4.35
CA ASP A 195 2.43 6.45 4.85
C ASP A 195 0.97 6.92 4.96
N LEU A 196 0.53 7.30 6.16
CA LEU A 196 -0.85 7.70 6.40
C LEU A 196 -1.07 9.22 6.28
N ASN A 197 -0.05 10.03 6.58
CA ASN A 197 -0.16 11.49 6.66
C ASN A 197 1.20 12.25 6.78
N GLY A 198 2.32 11.62 6.46
CA GLY A 198 3.68 12.13 6.63
C GLY A 198 4.21 12.08 8.06
N LYS A 199 3.42 11.57 9.01
CA LYS A 199 3.79 11.47 10.45
C LYS A 199 3.58 10.08 11.01
N LEU A 200 2.49 9.43 10.63
CA LEU A 200 2.11 8.09 11.05
C LEU A 200 2.21 7.13 9.88
N TYR A 201 2.62 5.90 10.20
CA TYR A 201 2.85 4.83 9.27
C TYR A 201 2.17 3.57 9.77
N TYR A 202 1.53 2.83 8.87
CA TYR A 202 1.03 1.49 9.17
C TYR A 202 2.07 0.45 8.76
N GLY A 203 2.61 -0.29 9.72
CA GLY A 203 3.41 -1.51 9.49
C GLY A 203 2.64 -2.75 9.95
N HIS A 204 2.59 -3.81 9.15
CA HIS A 204 1.80 -4.98 9.51
C HIS A 204 2.52 -5.85 10.54
N GLY A 205 1.90 -6.05 11.71
CA GLY A 205 2.50 -6.69 12.87
C GLY A 205 3.08 -5.70 13.87
N VAL A 206 3.49 -4.52 13.41
CA VAL A 206 3.90 -3.40 14.26
C VAL A 206 2.69 -2.58 14.70
N GLY A 207 1.79 -2.23 13.77
CA GLY A 207 0.63 -1.36 13.98
C GLY A 207 0.83 0.03 13.37
N ILE A 208 0.05 1.02 13.84
CA ILE A 208 0.14 2.42 13.39
C ILE A 208 0.95 3.26 14.37
N TYR A 209 2.13 3.72 13.93
CA TYR A 209 3.06 4.47 14.77
C TYR A 209 3.82 5.56 13.99
N ASP A 210 4.46 6.47 14.72
CA ASP A 210 5.40 7.43 14.14
C ASP A 210 6.76 6.79 13.79
N ALA A 211 7.56 7.51 13.01
CA ALA A 211 8.86 7.04 12.56
C ALA A 211 9.80 6.68 13.71
N ASP A 212 9.86 7.52 14.75
CA ASP A 212 10.76 7.29 15.89
C ASP A 212 10.40 6.01 16.64
N THR A 213 9.11 5.70 16.77
CA THR A 213 8.66 4.47 17.41
C THR A 213 9.02 3.24 16.60
N ILE A 214 8.81 3.26 15.28
CA ILE A 214 9.19 2.14 14.39
C ILE A 214 10.71 1.93 14.42
N ILE A 215 11.49 3.01 14.33
CA ILE A 215 12.96 2.96 14.41
C ILE A 215 13.41 2.38 15.75
N ARG A 216 12.81 2.77 16.89
CA ARG A 216 13.13 2.20 18.19
C ARG A 216 12.85 0.69 18.25
N SER A 217 11.72 0.23 17.71
CA SER A 217 11.39 -1.20 17.66
C SER A 217 12.38 -2.00 16.82
N LEU A 218 12.81 -1.46 15.67
CA LEU A 218 13.83 -2.11 14.85
C LEU A 218 15.20 -2.15 15.55
N ASN A 219 15.61 -1.04 16.17
CA ASN A 219 16.89 -0.93 16.87
C ASN A 219 17.03 -1.87 18.07
N GLN A 220 15.92 -2.35 18.65
CA GLN A 220 15.91 -3.34 19.73
C GLN A 220 16.25 -4.77 19.26
N ASN A 221 16.29 -5.01 17.94
CA ASN A 221 16.56 -6.31 17.32
C ASN A 221 17.84 -6.26 16.45
N ARG A 222 18.82 -5.47 16.88
CA ARG A 222 20.14 -5.37 16.24
C ARG A 222 21.15 -6.30 16.94
N ILE A 223 22.25 -6.59 16.25
CA ILE A 223 23.39 -7.27 16.84
C ILE A 223 23.97 -6.50 18.04
N GLU A 224 24.70 -7.21 18.90
CA GLU A 224 25.54 -6.58 19.93
C GLU A 224 26.56 -5.65 19.25
N ASP A 225 26.84 -4.50 19.87
CA ASP A 225 27.75 -3.46 19.36
C ASP A 225 27.38 -2.87 17.97
N ALA A 226 26.10 -2.90 17.58
CA ALA A 226 25.63 -2.32 16.31
C ALA A 226 25.87 -0.80 16.18
N ASP A 227 26.50 -0.41 15.08
CA ASP A 227 26.93 0.97 14.78
C ASP A 227 25.87 1.76 13.98
N GLU A 228 25.17 1.10 13.04
CA GLU A 228 24.17 1.73 12.16
C GLU A 228 22.75 1.60 12.75
N THR A 229 22.08 2.75 12.91
CA THR A 229 20.69 2.79 13.38
C THR A 229 19.72 2.53 12.24
N ALA A 230 18.56 1.98 12.57
CA ALA A 230 17.45 1.88 11.65
C ALA A 230 16.98 3.28 11.20
N TYR A 231 16.53 3.40 9.94
CA TYR A 231 16.14 4.68 9.34
C TYR A 231 15.05 4.51 8.27
N LEU A 232 14.26 5.58 8.05
CA LEU A 232 13.32 5.65 6.94
C LEU A 232 14.08 5.89 5.63
N MET A 233 13.94 4.99 4.66
CA MET A 233 14.58 5.16 3.36
C MET A 233 14.04 6.37 2.61
N ASP A 234 14.93 7.05 1.89
CA ASP A 234 14.61 8.08 0.90
C ASP A 234 14.13 7.42 -0.43
N SER A 235 13.08 6.61 -0.31
CA SER A 235 12.38 6.00 -1.45
C SER A 235 10.93 5.64 -1.10
N ALA A 236 10.11 5.43 -2.13
CA ALA A 236 8.76 4.90 -2.02
C ALA A 236 8.47 3.88 -3.13
N GLY A 237 7.52 2.99 -2.87
CA GLY A 237 6.82 2.19 -3.88
C GLY A 237 5.47 2.85 -4.19
N ARG A 238 5.19 3.08 -5.47
CA ARG A 238 3.93 3.68 -5.95
C ARG A 238 3.33 2.84 -7.07
N PRO A 239 2.01 2.66 -7.12
CA PRO A 239 1.38 2.06 -8.28
C PRO A 239 1.50 3.01 -9.49
N ASP A 240 1.37 2.46 -10.70
CA ASP A 240 1.24 3.28 -11.91
C ASP A 240 -0.18 3.85 -11.99
N PHE A 241 -0.39 5.01 -11.37
CA PHE A 241 -1.69 5.70 -11.31
C PHE A 241 -2.26 5.98 -12.71
N LYS A 242 -1.41 6.32 -13.70
CA LYS A 242 -1.87 6.63 -15.06
C LYS A 242 -2.38 5.38 -15.76
N ASN A 243 -1.65 4.27 -15.65
CA ASN A 243 -2.08 3.00 -16.21
C ASN A 243 -3.34 2.47 -15.51
N LEU A 244 -3.41 2.51 -14.19
CA LEU A 244 -4.60 2.09 -13.44
C LEU A 244 -5.83 2.93 -13.78
N TYR A 245 -5.68 4.25 -13.93
CA TYR A 245 -6.76 5.12 -14.43
C TYR A 245 -7.24 4.66 -15.80
N ARG A 246 -6.35 4.43 -16.77
CA ARG A 246 -6.75 3.93 -18.11
C ARG A 246 -7.51 2.61 -18.03
N ILE A 247 -7.06 1.68 -17.18
CA ILE A 247 -7.75 0.41 -16.96
C ILE A 247 -9.14 0.63 -16.34
N SER A 248 -9.30 1.60 -15.44
CA SER A 248 -10.61 1.93 -14.85
C SER A 248 -11.63 2.44 -15.87
N GLN A 249 -11.19 3.07 -16.96
CA GLN A 249 -12.07 3.69 -17.97
C GLN A 249 -12.49 2.73 -19.09
N ASN A 250 -11.76 1.62 -19.29
CA ASN A 250 -12.10 0.65 -20.33
C ASN A 250 -13.35 -0.13 -19.90
N HIS A 251 -14.34 -0.28 -20.77
CA HIS A 251 -15.51 -1.14 -20.52
C HIS A 251 -15.28 -2.53 -21.11
#